data_AF-A0AAP6ZUN4-F1
#
_entry.id   AF-A0AAP6ZUN4-F1
#
_cell.length_a   1.000
_cell.length_b   1.000
_cell.length_c   1.000
_cell.angle_alpha   90.00
_cell.angle_beta   90.00
_cell.angle_gamma   90.00
#
_symmetry.space_group_name_H-M   'P 1'
#
loop_
_entity.id
_entity.type
_entity.pdbx_description
1 polymer ?
#
loop_
_entity_poly.entity_id
_entity_poly.type
_entity_poly.pdbx_seq_one_letter_code
_entity_poly.pdbx_strand_id
1 'polypeptide(L)'
;MEMITQGITESQLVAETRWTEVRAIRDAKLKGADTLINIVTDMGADDAVYRQYRQALRDIPQTYSNPDEVIWPQKPSLPQSSS
;
A
#
# COMPACT_ATOMS: atom_id res chain seq x y z
N MET A 1 34.09 5.28 24.29
CA MET A 1 33.32 5.02 23.06
C MET A 1 32.46 3.81 23.33
N GLU A 2 31.32 4.02 23.97
CA GLU A 2 30.39 2.94 24.28
C GLU A 2 29.77 2.46 22.98
N MET A 3 30.11 1.23 22.60
CA MET A 3 29.45 0.55 21.50
C MET A 3 28.05 0.18 21.96
N ILE A 4 27.07 0.97 21.53
CA ILE A 4 25.65 0.69 21.69
C ILE A 4 25.32 -0.48 20.76
N THR A 5 25.64 -1.71 21.16
CA THR A 5 25.05 -2.90 20.55
C THR A 5 23.74 -3.18 21.29
N GLN A 6 22.72 -2.36 21.02
CA GLN A 6 21.37 -2.63 21.51
C GLN A 6 20.88 -3.86 20.74
N GLY A 7 20.81 -5.00 21.41
CA GLY A 7 20.22 -6.21 20.85
C GLY A 7 18.78 -5.92 20.44
N ILE A 8 18.45 -6.21 19.18
CA ILE A 8 17.07 -6.17 18.69
C ILE A 8 16.27 -7.14 19.57
N THR A 9 15.24 -6.64 20.23
CA THR A 9 14.34 -7.49 21.03
C THR A 9 13.48 -8.35 20.10
N GLU A 10 13.03 -9.51 20.57
CA GLU A 10 12.11 -10.38 19.81
C GLU A 10 10.88 -9.61 19.29
N SER A 11 10.33 -8.72 20.13
CA SER A 11 9.20 -7.86 19.77
C SER A 11 9.48 -6.94 18.58
N GLN A 12 10.69 -6.38 18.50
CA GLN A 12 11.10 -5.51 17.40
C GLN A 12 11.31 -6.32 16.11
N LEU A 13 11.85 -7.53 16.23
CA LEU A 13 12.00 -8.43 15.09
C LEU A 13 10.64 -8.82 14.49
N VAL A 14 9.69 -9.20 15.36
CA VAL A 14 8.31 -9.52 14.94
C VAL A 14 7.64 -8.33 14.25
N ALA A 15 7.77 -7.13 14.83
CA ALA A 15 7.22 -5.91 14.22
C ALA A 15 7.82 -5.64 12.83
N GLU A 16 9.13 -5.82 12.65
CA GLU A 16 9.79 -5.64 11.35
C GLU A 16 9.36 -6.69 10.32
N THR A 17 9.16 -7.94 10.74
CA THR A 17 8.58 -8.99 9.88
C THR A 17 7.19 -8.59 9.40
N ARG A 18 6.32 -8.11 10.30
CA ARG A 18 4.97 -7.65 9.94
C ARG A 18 5.01 -6.45 8.99
N TRP A 19 5.91 -5.49 9.22
CA TRP A 19 6.11 -4.38 8.28
C TRP A 19 6.58 -4.83 6.90
N THR A 20 7.40 -5.88 6.85
CA THR A 20 7.82 -6.49 5.59
C THR A 20 6.64 -7.08 4.83
N GLU A 21 5.72 -7.76 5.52
CA GLU A 21 4.48 -8.26 4.92
C GLU A 21 3.58 -7.12 4.43
N VAL A 22 3.38 -6.08 5.24
CA VAL A 22 2.61 -4.88 4.85
C VAL A 22 3.19 -4.25 3.57
N ARG A 23 4.52 -4.08 3.49
CA ARG A 23 5.16 -3.52 2.30
C ARG A 23 5.00 -4.43 1.08
N ALA A 24 5.08 -5.75 1.24
CA ALA A 24 4.84 -6.70 0.15
C ALA A 24 3.40 -6.62 -0.38
N ILE A 25 2.40 -6.56 0.51
CA ILE A 25 0.98 -6.40 0.14
C ILE A 25 0.76 -5.05 -0.55
N ARG A 26 1.35 -3.97 -0.02
CA ARG A 26 1.32 -2.64 -0.64
C ARG A 26 1.82 -2.69 -2.07
N ASP A 27 2.97 -3.32 -2.31
CA ASP A 27 3.60 -3.37 -3.63
C ASP A 27 2.73 -4.16 -4.63
N ALA A 28 2.10 -5.26 -4.19
CA ALA A 28 1.14 -6.00 -5.01
C ALA A 28 -0.09 -5.15 -5.36
N LYS A 29 -0.64 -4.41 -4.38
CA LYS A 29 -1.80 -3.53 -4.60
C LYS A 29 -1.46 -2.33 -5.49
N LEU A 30 -0.26 -1.76 -5.37
CA LEU A 30 0.23 -0.66 -6.21
C LEU A 30 0.34 -1.09 -7.68
N LYS A 31 0.87 -2.28 -7.94
CA LYS A 31 0.90 -2.85 -9.30
C LYS A 31 -0.51 -2.99 -9.87
N GLY A 32 -1.46 -3.49 -9.07
CA GLY A 32 -2.86 -3.58 -9.48
C GLY A 32 -3.51 -2.22 -9.72
N ALA A 33 -3.19 -1.20 -8.92
CA ALA A 33 -3.65 0.16 -9.12
C ALA A 33 -3.10 0.78 -10.42
N ASP A 34 -1.83 0.54 -10.73
CA ASP A 34 -1.19 0.99 -11.98
C ASP A 34 -1.90 0.38 -13.20
N THR A 35 -2.23 -0.91 -13.16
CA THR A 35 -3.03 -1.56 -14.21
C THR A 35 -4.41 -0.92 -14.37
N LEU A 36 -5.12 -0.62 -13.26
CA LEU A 36 -6.43 0.02 -13.34
C LEU A 36 -6.35 1.42 -13.96
N ILE A 37 -5.35 2.23 -13.57
CA ILE A 37 -5.15 3.57 -14.13
C ILE A 37 -4.93 3.47 -15.64
N ASN A 38 -4.10 2.53 -16.11
CA ASN A 38 -3.87 2.34 -17.54
C ASN A 38 -5.17 1.96 -18.26
N ILE A 39 -5.93 0.98 -17.76
CA ILE A 39 -7.22 0.58 -18.36
C ILE A 39 -8.18 1.76 -18.47
N VAL A 40 -8.34 2.53 -17.39
CA VAL A 40 -9.28 3.66 -17.33
C VAL A 40 -8.85 4.79 -18.27
N THR A 41 -7.55 5.06 -18.34
CA THR A 41 -6.97 6.03 -19.27
C THR A 41 -7.17 5.60 -20.72
N ASP A 42 -6.94 4.32 -21.03
CA ASP A 42 -7.13 3.76 -22.38
C ASP A 42 -8.61 3.79 -22.81
N MET A 43 -9.54 3.69 -21.85
CA MET A 43 -10.98 3.88 -22.07
C MET A 43 -11.38 5.36 -22.25
N GLY A 44 -10.47 6.31 -22.02
CA GLY A 44 -10.78 7.74 -22.01
C GLY A 44 -11.67 8.18 -20.83
N ALA A 45 -11.72 7.38 -19.77
CA ALA A 45 -12.50 7.66 -18.56
C ALA A 45 -11.66 8.41 -17.51
N ASP A 46 -12.33 8.99 -16.51
CA ASP A 46 -11.67 9.70 -15.41
C ASP A 46 -10.90 8.73 -14.49
N ASP A 47 -9.59 8.94 -14.38
CA ASP A 47 -8.69 8.11 -13.60
C ASP A 47 -8.42 8.65 -12.17
N ALA A 48 -9.01 9.78 -11.79
CA ALA A 48 -8.71 10.49 -10.55
C ALA A 48 -8.89 9.60 -9.30
N VAL A 49 -9.98 8.83 -9.24
CA VAL A 49 -10.28 7.92 -8.11
C VAL A 49 -9.20 6.83 -7.99
N TYR A 50 -8.67 6.33 -9.11
CA TYR A 50 -7.64 5.29 -9.12
C TYR A 50 -6.28 5.84 -8.69
N ARG A 51 -5.96 7.09 -9.09
CA ARG A 51 -4.76 7.81 -8.62
C ARG A 51 -4.82 8.09 -7.12
N GLN A 52 -5.99 8.50 -6.60
CA GLN A 52 -6.21 8.67 -5.16
C GLN A 52 -6.05 7.36 -4.41
N TYR A 53 -6.64 6.26 -4.90
CA TYR A 53 -6.46 4.92 -4.33
C TYR A 53 -4.97 4.51 -4.30
N ARG A 54 -4.25 4.73 -5.40
CA ARG A 54 -2.81 4.45 -5.47
C ARG A 54 -2.01 5.26 -4.45
N GLN A 55 -2.34 6.55 -4.28
CA GLN A 55 -1.65 7.40 -3.32
C GLN A 55 -1.91 6.93 -1.88
N ALA A 56 -3.17 6.63 -1.54
CA ALA A 56 -3.53 6.08 -0.23
C ALA A 56 -2.75 4.79 0.09
N LEU A 57 -2.49 3.93 -0.90
CA LEU A 57 -1.64 2.75 -0.71
C LEU A 57 -0.18 3.11 -0.40
N ARG A 58 0.41 4.11 -1.08
CA ARG A 58 1.79 4.54 -0.87
C ARG A 58 2.01 5.07 0.54
N ASP A 59 1.01 5.77 1.06
CA ASP A 59 1.08 6.48 2.33
C ASP A 59 0.98 5.53 3.54
N ILE A 60 0.56 4.27 3.34
CA ILE A 60 0.35 3.29 4.45
C ILE A 60 1.56 3.19 5.38
N PRO A 61 2.81 2.91 4.93
CA PRO A 61 3.91 2.74 5.88
C PRO A 61 4.33 4.02 6.60
N GLN A 62 3.86 5.19 6.16
CA GLN A 62 4.09 6.47 6.81
C GLN A 62 2.92 6.90 7.71
N THR A 63 1.72 6.35 7.48
CA THR A 63 0.49 6.69 8.20
C THR A 63 0.32 5.89 9.49
N TYR A 64 0.79 4.64 9.50
CA TYR A 64 0.62 3.74 10.65
C TYR A 64 1.93 3.60 11.42
N SER A 65 1.83 3.58 12.75
CA SER A 65 2.95 3.24 13.64
C SER A 65 2.97 1.76 14.01
N ASN A 66 1.87 1.04 13.79
CA ASN A 66 1.70 -0.38 14.08
C ASN A 66 1.26 -1.14 12.80
N PRO A 67 1.99 -2.17 12.34
CA PRO A 67 1.62 -2.91 11.14
C PRO A 67 0.31 -3.70 11.28
N ASP A 68 -0.10 -4.08 12.50
CA ASP A 68 -1.34 -4.84 12.74
C ASP A 68 -2.60 -3.97 12.65
N GLU A 69 -2.45 -2.65 12.70
CA GLU A 69 -3.55 -1.68 12.64
C GLU A 69 -3.76 -1.15 11.21
N VAL A 70 -3.01 -1.66 10.23
CA VAL A 70 -3.10 -1.20 8.84
C VAL A 70 -4.47 -1.50 8.26
N ILE A 71 -5.21 -0.44 7.93
CA ILE A 71 -6.46 -0.52 7.17
C ILE A 71 -6.17 -0.18 5.71
N TRP A 72 -6.51 -1.11 4.82
CA TRP A 72 -6.31 -0.95 3.38
C TRP A 72 -7.44 -0.11 2.76
N PRO A 73 -7.13 0.84 1.86
CA PRO A 73 -8.17 1.57 1.15
C PRO A 73 -9.00 0.62 0.29
N GLN A 74 -10.28 0.96 0.10
CA GLN A 74 -11.16 0.16 -0.74
C GLN A 74 -10.75 0.29 -2.21
N LYS A 75 -10.60 -0.85 -2.88
CA LYS A 75 -10.24 -0.88 -4.30
C LYS A 75 -11.41 -0.35 -5.15
N PRO A 76 -11.20 0.62 -6.04
CA PRO A 76 -12.24 1.09 -6.95
C PRO A 76 -12.58 0.02 -7.99
N SER A 77 -13.86 -0.05 -8.36
CA SER A 77 -14.35 -0.87 -9.48
C SER A 77 -14.01 -0.19 -10.81
N LEU A 78 -13.85 -0.96 -11.89
CA LEU A 78 -13.73 -0.38 -13.23
C LEU A 78 -15.05 0.30 -13.63
N PRO A 79 -14.98 1.37 -14.45
CA PRO A 79 -16.19 1.99 -15.00
C PRO A 79 -16.92 0.91 -15.80
N GLN A 80 -18.22 0.75 -15.56
CA GLN A 80 -19.00 -0.15 -16.39
C GLN A 80 -19.08 0.48 -17.79
N SER A 81 -18.59 -0.22 -18.80
CA SER A 81 -18.95 0.09 -20.18
C SER A 81 -20.46 -0.06 -20.26
N SER A 82 -21.18 1.05 -20.31
CA SER A 82 -22.60 1.03 -20.60
C SER A 82 -22.73 0.41 -22.00
N SER A 83 -23.36 -0.77 -22.07
CA SER A 83 -23.68 -1.43 -23.33
C SER A 83 -24.72 -0.64 -24.12
#